data_AF-A0A6N8G7U5-F1
#
_entry.id   AF-A0A6N8G7U5-F1
#
_cell.length_a   1.000
_cell.length_b   1.000
_cell.length_c   1.000
_cell.angle_alpha   90.00
_cell.angle_beta   90.00
_cell.angle_gamma   90.00
#
_symmetry.space_group_name_H-M   'P 1'
#
loop_
_entity.id
_entity.type
_entity.pdbx_description
1 polymer ?
#
loop_
_entity_poly.entity_id
_entity_poly.type
_entity_poly.pdbx_seq_one_letter_code
_entity_poly.pdbx_strand_id
1 'polypeptide(L)'
;MSRSAAGEPAEVPPPLDALSPGARGLLEIASLLDPGGVPADALAASGSVRRYMDRAAGESRRGGLGRRLRGLFTGRAGPAAVDAAFAELRAHGHTAEPEEGFVRVAEPTRRDVLAGLAGESLARAAGHAAGALHELLDAFSHAPPGAAGGPSTPGAEETAEVDRVVLACAAALYDAVGDALVEQDADLLFAVGHVMRESPLYSADEELGFWQRLHDDCARVSGADSEDALSAREQFGGALLAQGDDRAQEAARHYDALLADRTRVLRPGDEELLATRANRGEALARAGRAEEAVADLEEALAEAAAHDASPWTTDHLRSRLDLARRRAGISRRGSG
;
A
#
# COMPACT_ATOMS: atom_id res chain seq x y z
N MET A 1 27.21 50.80 -3.05
CA MET A 1 26.40 50.58 -4.28
C MET A 1 26.22 49.09 -4.43
N SER A 2 25.12 48.57 -3.88
CA SER A 2 24.70 47.18 -4.00
C SER A 2 24.29 46.89 -5.45
N ARG A 3 24.93 45.92 -6.09
CA ARG A 3 24.34 45.26 -7.27
C ARG A 3 23.69 43.99 -6.78
N SER A 4 22.37 44.07 -6.67
CA SER A 4 21.43 42.96 -6.63
C SER A 4 21.78 42.01 -7.78
N ALA A 5 22.15 40.78 -7.44
CA ALA A 5 22.15 39.66 -8.38
C ALA A 5 20.67 39.38 -8.68
N ALA A 6 20.20 39.91 -9.80
CA ALA A 6 18.95 39.49 -10.40
C ALA A 6 19.11 38.00 -10.75
N GLY A 7 18.32 37.14 -10.11
CA GLY A 7 18.20 35.75 -10.51
C GLY A 7 17.79 35.68 -11.97
N GLU A 8 18.54 34.92 -12.76
CA GLU A 8 18.10 34.52 -14.09
C GLU A 8 16.71 33.88 -13.97
N PRO A 9 15.77 34.18 -14.88
CA PRO A 9 14.49 33.49 -14.90
C PRO A 9 14.79 32.00 -15.09
N ALA A 10 14.27 31.16 -14.18
CA ALA A 10 14.35 29.71 -14.31
C ALA A 10 13.93 29.34 -15.74
N GLU A 11 14.88 28.79 -16.50
CA GLU A 11 14.67 28.42 -17.89
C GLU A 11 13.47 27.47 -17.95
N VAL A 12 12.46 27.81 -18.74
CA VAL A 12 11.24 26.99 -18.85
C VAL A 12 11.70 25.62 -19.38
N PRO A 13 11.40 24.51 -18.66
CA PRO A 13 11.86 23.20 -19.08
C PRO A 13 11.34 22.90 -20.49
N PRO A 14 12.15 22.23 -21.33
CA PRO A 14 11.75 21.91 -22.70
C PRO A 14 10.48 21.03 -22.70
N PRO A 15 9.73 21.01 -23.80
CA PRO A 15 8.50 20.22 -23.87
C PRO A 15 8.78 18.71 -23.72
N LEU A 16 7.82 17.97 -23.13
CA LEU A 16 7.95 16.55 -22.78
C LEU A 16 8.19 15.61 -23.99
N ASP A 17 7.97 16.09 -25.21
CA ASP A 17 8.25 15.37 -26.46
C ASP A 17 9.72 15.43 -26.89
N ALA A 18 10.50 16.36 -26.33
CA ALA A 18 11.95 16.44 -26.52
C ALA A 18 12.71 15.35 -25.74
N LEU A 19 12.09 14.77 -24.70
CA LEU A 19 12.68 13.75 -23.87
C LEU A 19 12.78 12.39 -24.58
N SER A 20 13.84 11.66 -24.27
CA SER A 20 13.94 10.26 -24.67
C SER A 20 12.77 9.45 -24.10
N PRO A 21 12.31 8.40 -24.80
CA PRO A 21 11.20 7.59 -24.30
C PRO A 21 11.48 6.96 -22.93
N GLY A 22 12.75 6.68 -22.61
CA GLY A 22 13.16 6.18 -21.29
C GLY A 22 13.02 7.24 -20.21
N ALA A 23 13.51 8.46 -20.45
CA ALA A 23 13.36 9.59 -19.53
C ALA A 23 11.89 9.95 -19.31
N ARG A 24 11.08 9.94 -20.37
CA ARG A 24 9.63 10.15 -20.26
C ARG A 24 8.94 9.07 -19.44
N GLY A 25 9.26 7.79 -19.67
CA GLY A 25 8.68 6.69 -18.91
C GLY A 25 9.07 6.75 -17.41
N LEU A 26 10.31 7.11 -17.10
CA LEU A 26 10.76 7.33 -15.73
C LEU A 26 10.03 8.51 -15.07
N LEU A 27 9.86 9.60 -15.80
CA LEU A 27 9.15 10.80 -15.35
C LEU A 27 7.66 10.52 -15.09
N GLU A 28 7.01 9.69 -15.89
CA GLU A 28 5.62 9.25 -15.69
C GLU A 28 5.46 8.48 -14.37
N ILE A 29 6.33 7.51 -14.09
CA ILE A 29 6.31 6.76 -12.83
C ILE A 29 6.63 7.67 -11.64
N ALA A 30 7.68 8.48 -11.73
CA ALA A 30 8.03 9.41 -10.66
C ALA A 30 6.90 10.41 -10.38
N SER A 31 6.20 10.90 -11.41
CA SER A 31 5.08 11.84 -11.25
C SER A 31 3.87 11.23 -10.54
N LEU A 32 3.62 9.94 -10.74
CA LEU A 32 2.56 9.20 -10.03
C LEU A 32 2.92 8.93 -8.56
N LEU A 33 4.21 8.77 -8.26
CA LEU A 33 4.71 8.39 -6.94
C LEU A 33 5.15 9.56 -6.06
N ASP A 34 5.24 10.79 -6.56
CA ASP A 34 5.89 11.87 -5.80
C ASP A 34 4.93 12.69 -4.94
N PRO A 35 4.95 12.55 -3.61
CA PRO A 35 4.52 13.66 -2.75
C PRO A 35 5.61 14.11 -1.77
N GLY A 36 6.79 14.38 -2.32
CA GLY A 36 7.92 15.04 -1.66
C GLY A 36 9.29 14.46 -2.02
N GLY A 37 9.32 13.43 -2.86
CA GLY A 37 10.52 12.79 -3.36
C GLY A 37 10.43 11.27 -3.28
N VAL A 38 10.87 10.60 -4.34
CA VAL A 38 11.04 9.14 -4.37
C VAL A 38 12.53 8.80 -4.28
N PRO A 39 12.97 7.82 -3.46
CA PRO A 39 14.39 7.46 -3.38
C PRO A 39 14.94 7.08 -4.76
N ALA A 40 16.00 7.76 -5.21
CA ALA A 40 16.59 7.55 -6.54
C ALA A 40 17.10 6.11 -6.71
N ASP A 41 17.73 5.57 -5.67
CA ASP A 41 18.26 4.21 -5.65
C ASP A 41 17.14 3.17 -5.74
N ALA A 42 15.98 3.43 -5.12
CA ALA A 42 14.81 2.56 -5.26
C ALA A 42 14.29 2.53 -6.70
N LEU A 43 14.16 3.70 -7.34
CA LEU A 43 13.75 3.78 -8.75
C LEU A 43 14.77 3.09 -9.68
N ALA A 44 16.07 3.22 -9.41
CA ALA A 44 17.14 2.57 -10.18
C ALA A 44 17.19 1.05 -9.98
N ALA A 45 16.95 0.58 -8.75
CA ALA A 45 16.91 -0.83 -8.41
C ALA A 45 15.62 -1.52 -8.90
N SER A 46 14.54 -0.76 -9.08
CA SER A 46 13.23 -1.30 -9.41
C SER A 46 13.19 -2.07 -10.74
N GLY A 47 12.76 -3.33 -10.67
CA GLY A 47 12.46 -4.15 -11.83
C GLY A 47 11.27 -3.61 -12.60
N SER A 48 10.26 -3.12 -11.88
CA SER A 48 9.05 -2.55 -12.47
C SER A 48 9.34 -1.30 -13.31
N VAL A 49 10.12 -0.35 -12.78
CA VAL A 49 10.52 0.89 -13.49
C VAL A 49 11.26 0.56 -14.79
N ARG A 50 12.26 -0.33 -14.74
CA ARG A 50 13.04 -0.74 -15.92
C ARG A 50 12.16 -1.36 -17.01
N ARG A 51 11.20 -2.21 -16.64
CA ARG A 51 10.25 -2.82 -17.60
C ARG A 51 9.38 -1.76 -18.29
N TYR A 52 8.96 -0.75 -17.55
CA TYR A 52 8.16 0.34 -18.11
C TYR A 52 8.97 1.20 -19.10
N MET A 53 10.18 1.61 -18.71
CA MET A 53 11.10 2.38 -19.56
C MET A 53 11.47 1.65 -20.86
N ASP A 54 11.79 0.36 -20.78
CA ASP A 54 12.10 -0.48 -21.95
C ASP A 54 10.95 -0.53 -22.95
N ARG A 55 9.73 -0.60 -22.42
CA ARG A 55 8.53 -0.65 -23.23
C ARG A 55 8.27 0.69 -23.93
N ALA A 56 8.39 1.81 -23.21
CA ALA A 56 8.25 3.14 -23.78
C ALA A 56 9.25 3.35 -24.94
N ALA A 57 10.50 2.91 -24.76
CA ALA A 57 11.52 2.93 -25.81
C ALA A 57 11.20 1.99 -26.99
N GLY A 58 10.60 0.83 -26.73
CA GLY A 58 10.19 -0.14 -27.75
C GLY A 58 8.96 0.26 -28.57
N GLU A 59 8.05 1.07 -28.01
CA GLU A 59 6.85 1.57 -28.68
C GLU A 59 7.18 2.66 -29.72
N SER A 60 8.11 3.56 -29.40
CA SER A 60 8.64 4.56 -30.33
C SER A 60 9.38 3.95 -31.55
N ARG A 61 9.94 2.74 -31.39
CA ARG A 61 10.68 2.01 -32.44
C ARG A 61 9.79 1.14 -33.35
N ARG A 62 8.46 1.21 -33.25
CA ARG A 62 7.50 0.40 -34.05
C ARG A 62 7.35 0.84 -35.53
N GLY A 63 8.34 1.56 -36.10
CA GLY A 63 8.53 1.65 -37.55
C GLY A 63 9.00 0.31 -38.15
N GLY A 64 8.53 -0.03 -39.35
CA GLY A 64 8.46 -1.39 -39.93
C GLY A 64 9.69 -2.33 -39.88
N LEU A 65 10.91 -1.83 -39.70
CA LEU A 65 12.13 -2.65 -39.55
C LEU A 65 12.44 -3.06 -38.09
N GLY A 66 11.98 -2.32 -37.09
CA GLY A 66 12.30 -2.55 -35.67
C GLY A 66 11.71 -3.85 -35.10
N ARG A 67 10.64 -4.38 -35.70
CA ARG A 67 10.04 -5.67 -35.30
C ARG A 67 10.95 -6.87 -35.58
N ARG A 68 11.73 -6.84 -36.67
CA ARG A 68 12.56 -7.99 -37.12
C ARG A 68 13.91 -8.06 -36.42
N LEU A 69 14.45 -6.91 -35.98
CA LEU A 69 15.73 -6.83 -35.28
C LEU A 69 15.60 -6.98 -33.75
N ARG A 70 14.38 -7.12 -33.24
CA ARG A 70 14.07 -7.23 -31.81
C ARG A 70 14.81 -8.40 -31.13
N GLY A 71 15.06 -9.49 -31.84
CA GLY A 71 15.80 -10.65 -31.31
C GLY A 71 17.32 -10.49 -31.28
N LEU A 72 17.88 -9.44 -31.89
CA LEU A 72 19.34 -9.23 -31.99
C LEU A 72 19.89 -8.18 -31.02
N PHE A 73 19.03 -7.32 -30.45
CA PHE A 73 19.43 -6.21 -29.59
C PHE A 73 18.48 -6.01 -28.40
N THR A 74 18.12 -7.07 -27.68
CA THR A 74 17.41 -6.92 -26.38
C THR A 74 18.38 -6.42 -25.31
N GLY A 75 18.79 -5.16 -25.39
CA GLY A 75 19.26 -4.47 -24.21
C GLY A 75 18.05 -4.20 -23.33
N ARG A 76 17.84 -5.03 -22.29
CA ARG A 76 17.01 -4.60 -21.16
C ARG A 76 17.65 -3.33 -20.60
N ALA A 77 16.84 -2.35 -20.21
CA ALA A 77 17.27 -1.22 -19.43
C ALA A 77 17.97 -1.77 -18.19
N GLY A 78 19.29 -1.64 -18.16
CA GLY A 78 20.08 -1.91 -16.97
C GLY A 78 20.05 -0.69 -16.04
N PRO A 79 20.64 -0.78 -14.84
CA PRO A 79 20.77 0.36 -13.93
C PRO A 79 21.30 1.64 -14.61
N ALA A 80 22.30 1.50 -15.49
CA ALA A 80 22.88 2.61 -16.26
C ALA A 80 21.88 3.35 -17.18
N ALA A 81 20.80 2.69 -17.62
CA ALA A 81 19.76 3.33 -18.43
C ALA A 81 18.85 4.24 -17.57
N VAL A 82 18.62 3.86 -16.31
CA VAL A 82 17.90 4.69 -15.35
C VAL A 82 18.73 5.91 -14.97
N ASP A 83 20.04 5.72 -14.73
CA ASP A 83 20.97 6.83 -14.45
C ASP A 83 21.04 7.84 -15.60
N ALA A 84 21.11 7.34 -16.84
CA ALA A 84 21.10 8.20 -18.02
C ALA A 84 19.79 8.99 -18.17
N ALA A 85 18.65 8.35 -17.90
CA ALA A 85 17.35 9.01 -17.90
C ALA A 85 17.27 10.09 -16.82
N PHE A 86 17.76 9.83 -15.60
CA PHE A 86 17.85 10.87 -14.57
C PHE A 86 18.76 12.02 -14.95
N ALA A 87 19.93 11.74 -15.56
CA ALA A 87 20.84 12.78 -16.02
C ALA A 87 20.17 13.68 -17.08
N GLU A 88 19.39 13.10 -18.00
CA GLU A 88 18.60 13.84 -18.99
C GLU A 88 17.54 14.72 -18.34
N LEU A 89 16.72 14.15 -17.45
CA LEU A 89 15.66 14.89 -16.74
C LEU A 89 16.21 16.07 -15.93
N ARG A 90 17.36 15.88 -15.26
CA ARG A 90 18.06 16.95 -14.52
C ARG A 90 18.60 18.03 -15.44
N ALA A 91 19.26 17.64 -16.54
CA ALA A 91 19.79 18.60 -17.51
C ALA A 91 18.69 19.48 -18.13
N HIS A 92 17.45 19.00 -18.16
CA HIS A 92 16.29 19.68 -18.72
C HIS A 92 15.40 20.33 -17.65
N GLY A 93 15.77 20.28 -16.36
CA GLY A 93 15.03 20.96 -15.28
C GLY A 93 13.66 20.34 -14.94
N HIS A 94 13.40 19.10 -15.35
CA HIS A 94 12.14 18.41 -15.04
C HIS A 94 12.07 17.86 -13.61
N THR A 95 13.24 17.63 -13.02
CA THR A 95 13.41 17.21 -11.62
C THR A 95 14.23 18.25 -10.88
N ALA A 96 13.88 18.53 -9.62
CA ALA A 96 14.74 19.34 -8.75
C ALA A 96 16.04 18.57 -8.41
N GLU A 97 17.10 19.30 -8.02
CA GLU A 97 18.34 18.66 -7.54
C GLU A 97 17.98 17.66 -6.41
N PRO A 98 18.57 16.46 -6.42
CA PRO A 98 18.36 15.51 -5.34
C PRO A 98 19.06 16.06 -4.09
N GLU A 99 18.35 16.86 -3.30
CA GLU A 99 18.68 16.96 -1.88
C GLU A 99 18.63 15.51 -1.35
N GLU A 100 19.78 14.98 -0.92
CA GLU A 100 19.85 13.75 -0.14
C GLU A 100 19.36 12.47 -0.86
N GLY A 101 19.55 12.35 -2.18
CA GLY A 101 19.28 11.08 -2.89
C GLY A 101 17.82 10.84 -3.28
N PHE A 102 16.96 11.86 -3.16
CA PHE A 102 15.55 11.79 -3.59
C PHE A 102 15.33 12.44 -4.96
N VAL A 103 14.39 11.90 -5.73
CA VAL A 103 13.94 12.47 -7.01
C VAL A 103 12.62 13.19 -6.77
N ARG A 104 12.62 14.51 -6.98
CA ARG A 104 11.42 15.36 -6.89
C ARG A 104 11.09 15.88 -8.27
N VAL A 105 9.86 15.65 -8.73
CA VAL A 105 9.36 16.15 -10.00
C VAL A 105 8.87 17.57 -9.80
N ALA A 106 9.32 18.50 -10.66
CA ALA A 106 8.85 19.87 -10.58
C ALA A 106 7.32 19.92 -10.76
N GLU A 107 6.61 20.59 -9.86
CA GLU A 107 5.13 20.59 -9.82
C GLU A 107 4.46 20.96 -11.17
N PRO A 108 4.93 21.95 -11.94
CA PRO A 108 4.40 22.19 -13.29
C PRO A 108 4.58 20.99 -14.22
N THR A 109 5.76 20.37 -14.23
CA THR A 109 6.07 19.17 -15.01
C THR A 109 5.18 18.00 -14.61
N ARG A 110 5.03 17.77 -13.30
CA ARG A 110 4.20 16.68 -12.76
C ARG A 110 2.76 16.83 -13.22
N ARG A 111 2.21 18.03 -13.15
CA ARG A 111 0.84 18.33 -13.61
C ARG A 111 0.67 18.03 -15.10
N ASP A 112 1.61 18.47 -15.93
CA ASP A 112 1.55 18.26 -17.38
C ASP A 112 1.66 16.76 -17.74
N VAL A 113 2.52 16.02 -17.04
CA VAL A 113 2.66 14.57 -17.19
C VAL A 113 1.36 13.85 -16.81
N LEU A 114 0.81 14.13 -15.63
CA LEU A 114 -0.42 13.50 -15.15
C LEU A 114 -1.62 13.84 -16.05
N ALA A 115 -1.73 15.08 -16.52
CA ALA A 115 -2.77 15.48 -17.48
C ALA A 115 -2.66 14.77 -18.84
N GLY A 116 -1.44 14.34 -19.21
CA GLY A 116 -1.18 13.59 -20.45
C GLY A 116 -1.41 12.08 -20.36
N LEU A 117 -1.56 11.53 -19.15
CA LEU A 117 -1.83 10.10 -18.93
C LEU A 117 -3.34 9.85 -18.92
N ALA A 118 -3.82 8.92 -19.77
CA ALA A 118 -5.23 8.59 -19.84
C ALA A 118 -5.46 7.14 -20.30
N GLY A 119 -6.59 6.56 -19.88
CA GLY A 119 -7.00 5.22 -20.30
C GLY A 119 -5.90 4.18 -20.09
N GLU A 120 -5.55 3.44 -21.14
CA GLU A 120 -4.55 2.37 -21.02
C GLU A 120 -3.13 2.85 -20.67
N SER A 121 -2.73 4.07 -21.05
CA SER A 121 -1.40 4.56 -20.67
C SER A 121 -1.32 4.85 -19.18
N LEU A 122 -2.37 5.44 -18.62
CA LEU A 122 -2.50 5.65 -17.18
C LEU A 122 -2.54 4.33 -16.41
N ALA A 123 -3.37 3.37 -16.83
CA ALA A 123 -3.46 2.06 -16.17
C ALA A 123 -2.11 1.31 -16.19
N ARG A 124 -1.38 1.38 -17.31
CA ARG A 124 -0.03 0.78 -17.38
C ARG A 124 0.97 1.47 -16.46
N ALA A 125 1.01 2.81 -16.48
CA ALA A 125 1.91 3.56 -15.61
C ALA A 125 1.57 3.29 -14.13
N ALA A 126 0.29 3.27 -13.78
CA ALA A 126 -0.22 2.93 -12.45
C ALA A 126 0.25 1.55 -11.97
N GLY A 127 0.03 0.49 -12.76
CA GLY A 127 0.46 -0.86 -12.38
C GLY A 127 1.98 -0.97 -12.22
N HIS A 128 2.76 -0.23 -13.02
CA HIS A 128 4.21 -0.20 -12.86
C HIS A 128 4.66 0.62 -11.64
N ALA A 129 3.98 1.71 -11.31
CA ALA A 129 4.22 2.50 -10.11
C ALA A 129 3.86 1.71 -8.85
N ALA A 130 2.72 1.00 -8.85
CA ALA A 130 2.32 0.08 -7.79
C ALA A 130 3.36 -1.04 -7.60
N GLY A 131 3.81 -1.66 -8.69
CA GLY A 131 4.89 -2.65 -8.62
C GLY A 131 6.22 -2.11 -8.08
N ALA A 132 6.54 -0.84 -8.32
CA ALA A 132 7.71 -0.20 -7.72
C ALA A 132 7.53 0.04 -6.21
N LEU A 133 6.32 0.37 -5.75
CA LEU A 133 6.00 0.48 -4.32
C LEU A 133 6.03 -0.86 -3.60
N HIS A 134 5.53 -1.93 -4.21
CA HIS A 134 5.69 -3.28 -3.66
C HIS A 134 7.16 -3.67 -3.49
N GLU A 135 7.99 -3.42 -4.52
CA GLU A 135 9.44 -3.66 -4.44
C GLU A 135 10.11 -2.81 -3.35
N LEU A 136 9.63 -1.59 -3.11
CA LEU A 136 10.10 -0.71 -2.03
C LEU A 136 9.73 -1.24 -0.64
N LEU A 137 8.46 -1.60 -0.45
CA LEU A 137 7.94 -2.21 0.79
C LEU A 137 8.71 -3.49 1.15
N ASP A 138 8.95 -4.35 0.17
CA ASP A 138 9.67 -5.61 0.34
C ASP A 138 11.13 -5.38 0.75
N ALA A 139 11.81 -4.43 0.09
CA ALA A 139 13.20 -4.10 0.38
C ALA A 139 13.40 -3.63 1.83
N PHE A 140 12.43 -2.88 2.38
CA PHE A 140 12.50 -2.40 3.76
C PHE A 140 12.05 -3.46 4.78
N SER A 141 11.17 -4.37 4.40
CA SER A 141 10.75 -5.49 5.24
C SER A 141 11.84 -6.58 5.37
N HIS A 142 12.68 -6.76 4.34
CA HIS A 142 13.66 -7.85 4.25
C HIS A 142 15.13 -7.41 4.43
N ALA A 143 15.39 -6.27 5.07
CA ALA A 143 16.76 -5.85 5.37
C ALA A 143 17.51 -6.97 6.13
N PRO A 144 18.63 -7.51 5.60
CA PRO A 144 19.24 -8.72 6.14
C PRO A 144 19.83 -8.47 7.54
N PRO A 145 19.54 -9.32 8.54
CA PRO A 145 20.20 -9.23 9.82
C PRO A 145 21.68 -9.61 9.66
N GLY A 146 22.58 -8.64 9.82
CA GLY A 146 23.98 -8.92 10.16
C GLY A 146 25.00 -9.00 9.02
N ALA A 147 25.03 -8.05 8.09
CA ALA A 147 26.24 -7.81 7.28
C ALA A 147 27.34 -7.07 8.10
N ALA A 148 27.88 -7.80 9.09
CA ALA A 148 29.16 -7.65 9.80
C ALA A 148 29.71 -6.23 10.09
N GLY A 149 29.35 -5.66 11.25
CA GLY A 149 30.22 -4.67 11.92
C GLY A 149 29.62 -3.60 12.87
N GLY A 150 28.32 -3.59 13.23
CA GLY A 150 27.70 -2.57 14.10
C GLY A 150 26.21 -2.88 14.42
N PRO A 151 25.48 -2.08 15.23
CA PRO A 151 24.12 -2.42 15.68
C PRO A 151 23.12 -2.32 14.51
N SER A 152 22.72 -3.46 13.94
CA SER A 152 21.97 -3.53 12.67
C SER A 152 20.49 -3.87 12.86
N THR A 153 19.77 -3.01 13.56
CA THR A 153 18.32 -2.83 13.41
C THR A 153 18.17 -1.38 12.98
N PRO A 154 17.41 -1.06 11.90
CA PRO A 154 17.19 0.33 11.55
C PRO A 154 16.70 1.09 12.77
N GLY A 155 17.26 2.27 13.01
CA GLY A 155 16.85 3.09 14.14
C GLY A 155 15.38 3.49 13.99
N ALA A 156 14.71 3.81 15.10
CA ALA A 156 13.31 4.26 15.04
C ALA A 156 13.10 5.47 14.10
N GLU A 157 14.11 6.34 13.99
CA GLU A 157 14.10 7.49 13.06
C GLU A 157 14.17 7.05 11.60
N GLU A 158 14.99 6.05 11.28
CA GLU A 158 15.14 5.49 9.92
C GLU A 158 13.86 4.76 9.48
N THR A 159 13.27 3.95 10.35
CA THR A 159 11.97 3.32 10.10
C THR A 159 10.87 4.36 9.87
N ALA A 160 10.81 5.40 10.70
CA ALA A 160 9.83 6.47 10.52
C ALA A 160 10.04 7.23 9.20
N GLU A 161 11.28 7.45 8.76
CA GLU A 161 11.57 8.07 7.48
C GLU A 161 11.11 7.19 6.30
N VAL A 162 11.35 5.87 6.37
CA VAL A 162 10.87 4.90 5.39
C VAL A 162 9.36 4.89 5.31
N ASP A 163 8.67 4.78 6.44
CA ASP A 163 7.20 4.80 6.50
C ASP A 163 6.65 6.08 5.88
N ARG A 164 7.24 7.23 6.21
CA ARG A 164 6.84 8.53 5.66
C ARG A 164 6.93 8.53 4.15
N VAL A 165 8.05 8.05 3.58
CA VAL A 165 8.25 8.02 2.13
C VAL A 165 7.26 7.08 1.46
N VAL A 166 7.12 5.85 1.97
CA VAL A 166 6.23 4.83 1.41
C VAL A 166 4.78 5.30 1.45
N LEU A 167 4.30 5.75 2.61
CA LEU A 167 2.92 6.16 2.82
C LEU A 167 2.60 7.44 2.04
N ALA A 168 3.54 8.37 1.93
CA ALA A 168 3.39 9.52 1.05
C ALA A 168 3.25 9.04 -0.40
N CYS A 169 4.21 8.27 -0.94
CA CYS A 169 4.15 7.80 -2.33
C CYS A 169 2.87 7.02 -2.65
N ALA A 170 2.43 6.15 -1.74
CA ALA A 170 1.19 5.40 -1.85
C ALA A 170 -0.05 6.32 -1.87
N ALA A 171 -0.09 7.36 -1.02
CA ALA A 171 -1.18 8.33 -1.02
C ALA A 171 -1.25 9.10 -2.34
N ALA A 172 -0.11 9.56 -2.89
CA ALA A 172 -0.10 10.20 -4.22
C ALA A 172 -0.60 9.27 -5.33
N LEU A 173 -0.18 8.01 -5.30
CA LEU A 173 -0.63 7.04 -6.29
C LEU A 173 -2.14 6.78 -6.14
N TYR A 174 -2.62 6.60 -4.91
CA TYR A 174 -4.04 6.37 -4.64
C TYR A 174 -4.89 7.57 -5.08
N ASP A 175 -4.45 8.80 -4.82
CA ASP A 175 -5.16 10.00 -5.26
C ASP A 175 -5.17 10.16 -6.79
N ALA A 176 -4.12 9.72 -7.48
CA ALA A 176 -4.04 9.82 -8.93
C ALA A 176 -4.86 8.73 -9.66
N VAL A 177 -4.88 7.50 -9.13
CA VAL A 177 -5.35 6.32 -9.87
C VAL A 177 -6.14 5.32 -9.00
N GLY A 178 -6.85 5.78 -7.98
CA GLY A 178 -7.50 4.91 -6.99
C GLY A 178 -8.44 3.86 -7.56
N ASP A 179 -9.31 4.21 -8.52
CA ASP A 179 -10.20 3.22 -9.15
C ASP A 179 -9.41 2.10 -9.85
N ALA A 180 -8.29 2.44 -10.49
CA ALA A 180 -7.45 1.47 -11.17
C ALA A 180 -6.68 0.59 -10.19
N LEU A 181 -6.24 1.14 -9.04
CA LEU A 181 -5.62 0.34 -7.99
C LEU A 181 -6.62 -0.62 -7.36
N VAL A 182 -7.82 -0.16 -7.04
CA VAL A 182 -8.88 -1.02 -6.49
C VAL A 182 -9.21 -2.17 -7.45
N GLU A 183 -9.24 -1.91 -8.77
CA GLU A 183 -9.53 -2.97 -9.75
C GLU A 183 -8.36 -3.93 -9.97
N GLN A 184 -7.11 -3.48 -9.86
CA GLN A 184 -5.94 -4.22 -10.36
C GLN A 184 -4.93 -4.66 -9.28
N ASP A 185 -4.90 -3.98 -8.14
CA ASP A 185 -3.88 -4.15 -7.08
C ASP A 185 -4.37 -3.58 -5.73
N ALA A 186 -5.53 -4.04 -5.25
CA ALA A 186 -6.05 -3.65 -3.94
C ALA A 186 -5.11 -4.08 -2.80
N ASP A 187 -4.36 -5.17 -2.99
CA ASP A 187 -3.36 -5.70 -2.05
C ASP A 187 -2.33 -4.63 -1.64
N LEU A 188 -1.89 -3.77 -2.57
CA LEU A 188 -1.01 -2.65 -2.24
C LEU A 188 -1.65 -1.72 -1.20
N LEU A 189 -2.93 -1.40 -1.35
CA LEU A 189 -3.65 -0.51 -0.43
C LEU A 189 -3.83 -1.16 0.94
N PHE A 190 -4.05 -2.47 0.99
CA PHE A 190 -4.03 -3.21 2.26
C PHE A 190 -2.65 -3.18 2.94
N ALA A 191 -1.57 -3.43 2.18
CA ALA A 191 -0.21 -3.34 2.71
C ALA A 191 0.09 -1.94 3.28
N VAL A 192 -0.32 -0.89 2.57
CA VAL A 192 -0.17 0.51 3.00
C VAL A 192 -0.93 0.79 4.29
N GLY A 193 -2.17 0.33 4.43
CA GLY A 193 -2.93 0.49 5.66
C GLY A 193 -2.30 -0.27 6.85
N HIS A 194 -1.66 -1.42 6.61
CA HIS A 194 -0.90 -2.13 7.63
C HIS A 194 0.35 -1.37 8.08
N VAL A 195 1.11 -0.80 7.14
CA VAL A 195 2.25 0.07 7.46
C VAL A 195 1.78 1.28 8.27
N MET A 196 0.66 1.90 7.89
CA MET A 196 0.09 3.03 8.63
C MET A 196 -0.24 2.69 10.09
N ARG A 197 -0.80 1.49 10.34
CA ARG A 197 -1.13 1.00 11.68
C ARG A 197 0.10 0.82 12.57
N GLU A 198 1.20 0.35 11.99
CA GLU A 198 2.44 0.07 12.73
C GLU A 198 3.32 1.32 12.90
N SER A 199 3.12 2.33 12.04
CA SER A 199 3.92 3.54 12.04
C SER A 199 3.54 4.48 13.19
N PRO A 200 4.52 5.02 13.95
CA PRO A 200 4.26 6.02 14.99
C PRO A 200 3.91 7.41 14.42
N LEU A 201 4.04 7.60 13.10
CA LEU A 201 3.81 8.88 12.43
C LEU A 201 2.34 9.17 12.15
N TYR A 202 1.51 8.13 12.13
CA TYR A 202 0.11 8.24 11.76
C TYR A 202 -0.76 7.96 12.97
N SER A 203 -1.78 8.79 13.14
CA SER A 203 -2.78 8.61 14.18
C SER A 203 -3.74 7.49 13.81
N ALA A 204 -4.33 6.86 14.82
CA ALA A 204 -5.36 5.86 14.60
C ALA A 204 -6.60 6.43 13.89
N ASP A 205 -6.85 7.74 13.95
CA ASP A 205 -7.94 8.38 13.21
C ASP A 205 -7.62 8.51 11.71
N GLU A 206 -6.35 8.76 11.36
CA GLU A 206 -5.88 8.70 9.96
C GLU A 206 -6.01 7.28 9.41
N GLU A 207 -5.67 6.26 10.20
CA GLU A 207 -5.86 4.85 9.84
C GLU A 207 -7.34 4.51 9.59
N LEU A 208 -8.24 4.94 10.49
CA LEU A 208 -9.68 4.76 10.30
C LEU A 208 -10.18 5.46 9.03
N GLY A 209 -9.72 6.68 8.79
CA GLY A 209 -10.04 7.44 7.58
C GLY A 209 -9.58 6.72 6.30
N PHE A 210 -8.39 6.11 6.34
CA PHE A 210 -7.86 5.31 5.24
C PHE A 210 -8.72 4.07 4.95
N TRP A 211 -9.02 3.26 5.97
CA TRP A 211 -9.85 2.05 5.78
C TRP A 211 -11.27 2.36 5.34
N GLN A 212 -11.85 3.47 5.84
CA GLN A 212 -13.16 3.93 5.40
C GLN A 212 -13.14 4.33 3.91
N ARG A 213 -12.12 5.09 3.48
CA ARG A 213 -11.96 5.46 2.06
C ARG A 213 -11.81 4.22 1.18
N LEU A 214 -10.96 3.28 1.59
CA LEU A 214 -10.75 2.04 0.84
C LEU A 214 -12.05 1.24 0.72
N HIS A 215 -12.82 1.12 1.80
CA HIS A 215 -14.12 0.48 1.75
C HIS A 215 -15.06 1.17 0.74
N ASP A 216 -15.19 2.49 0.81
CA ASP A 216 -16.10 3.25 -0.05
C ASP A 216 -15.70 3.15 -1.53
N ASP A 217 -14.40 3.19 -1.83
CA ASP A 217 -13.88 3.04 -3.19
C ASP A 217 -14.05 1.60 -3.70
N CYS A 218 -13.74 0.57 -2.90
CA CYS A 218 -13.99 -0.83 -3.25
C CYS A 218 -15.48 -1.11 -3.49
N ALA A 219 -16.35 -0.57 -2.63
CA ALA A 219 -17.79 -0.70 -2.77
C ALA A 219 -18.32 -0.01 -4.04
N ARG A 220 -17.74 1.13 -4.41
CA ARG A 220 -18.07 1.85 -5.65
C ARG A 220 -17.62 1.10 -6.90
N VAL A 221 -16.39 0.61 -6.93
CA VAL A 221 -15.75 0.05 -8.13
C VAL A 221 -16.17 -1.40 -8.36
N SER A 222 -16.10 -2.23 -7.30
CA SER A 222 -16.27 -3.68 -7.39
C SER A 222 -17.58 -4.17 -6.74
N GLY A 223 -18.30 -3.29 -6.05
CA GLY A 223 -19.56 -3.58 -5.37
C GLY A 223 -19.41 -3.78 -3.86
N ALA A 224 -20.46 -3.45 -3.09
CA ALA A 224 -20.41 -3.42 -1.63
C ALA A 224 -20.19 -4.79 -0.96
N ASP A 225 -20.52 -5.88 -1.65
CA ASP A 225 -20.30 -7.26 -1.17
C ASP A 225 -19.01 -7.87 -1.78
N SER A 226 -18.14 -7.08 -2.41
CA SER A 226 -16.84 -7.57 -2.87
C SER A 226 -15.94 -7.95 -1.70
N GLU A 227 -15.03 -8.89 -1.92
CA GLU A 227 -14.07 -9.34 -0.90
C GLU A 227 -13.26 -8.15 -0.36
N ASP A 228 -12.72 -7.30 -1.23
CA ASP A 228 -11.94 -6.13 -0.83
C ASP A 228 -12.76 -5.12 -0.01
N ALA A 229 -14.03 -4.89 -0.37
CA ALA A 229 -14.89 -3.97 0.37
C ALA A 229 -15.17 -4.49 1.80
N LEU A 230 -15.39 -5.81 1.94
CA LEU A 230 -15.62 -6.45 3.24
C LEU A 230 -14.32 -6.56 4.06
N SER A 231 -13.19 -6.82 3.41
CA SER A 231 -11.87 -6.87 4.05
C SER A 231 -11.42 -5.49 4.55
N ALA A 232 -11.68 -4.40 3.81
CA ALA A 232 -11.41 -3.05 4.29
C ALA A 232 -12.21 -2.72 5.56
N ARG A 233 -13.45 -3.22 5.66
CA ARG A 233 -14.27 -3.10 6.88
C ARG A 233 -13.75 -3.95 8.03
N GLU A 234 -13.25 -5.15 7.76
CA GLU A 234 -12.58 -5.97 8.77
C GLU A 234 -11.41 -5.17 9.38
N GLN A 235 -10.58 -4.55 8.54
CA GLN A 235 -9.46 -3.73 8.99
C GLN A 235 -9.90 -2.49 9.78
N PHE A 236 -10.98 -1.81 9.37
CA PHE A 236 -11.55 -0.70 10.13
C PHE A 236 -11.98 -1.12 11.55
N GLY A 237 -12.63 -2.29 11.69
CA GLY A 237 -12.99 -2.84 12.99
C GLY A 237 -11.76 -3.15 13.86
N GLY A 238 -10.68 -3.63 13.24
CA GLY A 238 -9.40 -3.87 13.90
C GLY A 238 -8.76 -2.57 14.40
N ALA A 239 -8.77 -1.53 13.57
CA ALA A 239 -8.28 -0.19 13.92
C ALA A 239 -9.05 0.42 15.10
N LEU A 240 -10.38 0.26 15.13
CA LEU A 240 -11.19 0.67 16.30
C LEU A 240 -10.73 -0.03 17.59
N LEU A 241 -10.45 -1.33 17.54
CA LEU A 241 -9.95 -2.06 18.71
C LEU A 241 -8.55 -1.61 19.12
N ALA A 242 -7.69 -1.26 18.17
CA ALA A 242 -6.34 -0.76 18.46
C ALA A 242 -6.37 0.56 19.26
N GLN A 243 -7.42 1.38 19.12
CA GLN A 243 -7.59 2.63 19.88
C GLN A 243 -7.87 2.45 21.38
N GLY A 244 -8.19 1.23 21.83
CA GLY A 244 -8.40 0.93 23.25
C GLY A 244 -9.82 0.46 23.58
N ASP A 245 -10.04 0.15 24.86
CA ASP A 245 -11.30 -0.46 25.33
C ASP A 245 -12.51 0.49 25.20
N ASP A 246 -12.29 1.81 25.19
CA ASP A 246 -13.34 2.81 25.02
C ASP A 246 -14.03 2.72 23.64
N ARG A 247 -13.31 2.26 22.62
CA ARG A 247 -13.85 2.02 21.27
C ARG A 247 -14.37 0.60 21.07
N ALA A 248 -14.20 -0.30 22.03
CA ALA A 248 -14.56 -1.71 21.87
C ALA A 248 -16.07 -1.92 21.63
N GLN A 249 -16.92 -1.10 22.25
CA GLN A 249 -18.37 -1.17 22.03
C GLN A 249 -18.78 -0.71 20.62
N GLU A 250 -18.02 0.22 20.03
CA GLU A 250 -18.21 0.64 18.64
C GLU A 250 -17.71 -0.44 17.68
N ALA A 251 -16.51 -0.99 17.92
CA ALA A 251 -15.98 -2.10 17.15
C ALA A 251 -16.93 -3.31 17.14
N ALA A 252 -17.54 -3.65 18.29
CA ALA A 252 -18.52 -4.74 18.36
C ALA A 252 -19.73 -4.50 17.43
N ARG A 253 -20.28 -3.27 17.41
CA ARG A 253 -21.38 -2.92 16.50
C ARG A 253 -20.95 -2.93 15.04
N HIS A 254 -19.72 -2.50 14.75
CA HIS A 254 -19.16 -2.56 13.40
C HIS A 254 -19.04 -4.00 12.91
N TYR A 255 -18.52 -4.90 13.75
CA TYR A 255 -18.45 -6.33 13.43
C TYR A 255 -19.82 -7.00 13.37
N ASP A 256 -20.81 -6.60 14.18
CA ASP A 256 -22.21 -7.04 14.02
C ASP A 256 -22.72 -6.77 12.60
N ALA A 257 -22.50 -5.54 12.10
CA ALA A 257 -22.89 -5.16 10.75
C ALA A 257 -22.09 -5.94 9.69
N LEU A 258 -20.77 -6.06 9.86
CA LEU A 258 -19.91 -6.77 8.92
C LEU A 258 -20.27 -8.27 8.82
N LEU A 259 -20.59 -8.92 9.94
CA LEU A 259 -21.09 -10.31 9.91
C LEU A 259 -22.39 -10.42 9.14
N ALA A 260 -23.33 -9.49 9.31
CA ALA A 260 -24.57 -9.48 8.55
C ALA A 260 -24.33 -9.36 7.04
N ASP A 261 -23.34 -8.55 6.64
CA ASP A 261 -22.95 -8.40 5.24
C ASP A 261 -22.22 -9.65 4.70
N ARG A 262 -21.22 -10.16 5.43
CA ARG A 262 -20.49 -11.40 5.08
C ARG A 262 -21.43 -12.61 4.97
N THR A 263 -22.45 -12.72 5.84
CA THR A 263 -23.44 -13.82 5.79
C THR A 263 -24.31 -13.81 4.53
N ARG A 264 -24.42 -12.69 3.81
CA ARG A 264 -25.16 -12.65 2.54
C ARG A 264 -24.42 -13.36 1.40
N VAL A 265 -23.09 -13.41 1.47
CA VAL A 265 -22.23 -13.89 0.36
C VAL A 265 -21.37 -15.09 0.71
N LEU A 266 -21.02 -15.27 1.98
CA LEU A 266 -20.24 -16.39 2.49
C LEU A 266 -21.15 -17.48 3.08
N ARG A 267 -20.65 -18.71 3.05
CA ARG A 267 -21.33 -19.85 3.66
C ARG A 267 -20.99 -19.92 5.16
N PRO A 268 -21.84 -20.57 5.98
CA PRO A 268 -21.44 -20.97 7.32
C PRO A 268 -20.12 -21.76 7.30
N GLY A 269 -19.27 -21.53 8.29
CA GLY A 269 -17.94 -22.13 8.42
C GLY A 269 -16.86 -21.57 7.49
N ASP A 270 -17.17 -20.58 6.65
CA ASP A 270 -16.18 -19.87 5.86
C ASP A 270 -15.12 -19.20 6.78
N GLU A 271 -13.84 -19.29 6.40
CA GLU A 271 -12.74 -18.85 7.25
C GLU A 271 -12.81 -17.35 7.56
N GLU A 272 -13.22 -16.54 6.60
CA GLU A 272 -13.38 -15.09 6.77
C GLU A 272 -14.53 -14.77 7.73
N LEU A 273 -15.64 -15.50 7.62
CA LEU A 273 -16.77 -15.32 8.54
C LEU A 273 -16.37 -15.67 9.98
N LEU A 274 -15.64 -16.78 10.16
CA LEU A 274 -15.14 -17.22 11.47
C LEU A 274 -14.10 -16.24 12.04
N ALA A 275 -13.23 -15.67 11.21
CA ALA A 275 -12.28 -14.64 11.62
C ALA A 275 -13.00 -13.38 12.15
N THR A 276 -14.03 -12.90 11.44
CA THR A 276 -14.85 -11.77 11.91
C THR A 276 -15.56 -12.09 13.22
N ARG A 277 -16.10 -13.32 13.40
CA ARG A 277 -16.69 -13.74 14.69
C ARG A 277 -15.66 -13.70 15.82
N ALA A 278 -14.43 -14.09 15.54
CA ALA A 278 -13.37 -14.03 16.53
C ALA A 278 -13.04 -12.59 16.96
N ASN A 279 -12.95 -11.67 16.01
CA ASN A 279 -12.68 -10.26 16.27
C ASN A 279 -13.86 -9.55 16.96
N ARG A 280 -15.09 -9.91 16.59
CA ARG A 280 -16.30 -9.51 17.33
C ARG A 280 -16.26 -9.98 18.78
N GLY A 281 -15.88 -11.24 19.02
CA GLY A 281 -15.76 -11.80 20.37
C GLY A 281 -14.73 -11.04 21.21
N GLU A 282 -13.60 -10.65 20.63
CA GLU A 282 -12.65 -9.76 21.30
C GLU A 282 -13.26 -8.39 21.61
N ALA A 283 -13.95 -7.78 20.65
CA ALA A 283 -14.60 -6.49 20.85
C ALA A 283 -15.63 -6.54 21.98
N LEU A 284 -16.47 -7.57 22.03
CA LEU A 284 -17.42 -7.80 23.11
C LEU A 284 -16.74 -7.97 24.47
N ALA A 285 -15.69 -8.80 24.54
CA ALA A 285 -14.95 -9.01 25.77
C ALA A 285 -14.32 -7.71 26.28
N ARG A 286 -13.75 -6.90 25.38
CA ARG A 286 -13.14 -5.61 25.71
C ARG A 286 -14.16 -4.55 26.10
N ALA A 287 -15.36 -4.61 25.54
CA ALA A 287 -16.51 -3.77 25.91
C ALA A 287 -17.19 -4.18 27.24
N GLY A 288 -16.65 -5.16 27.98
CA GLY A 288 -17.22 -5.63 29.24
C GLY A 288 -18.41 -6.60 29.08
N ARG A 289 -18.66 -7.10 27.87
CA ARG A 289 -19.70 -8.10 27.55
C ARG A 289 -19.07 -9.49 27.43
N ALA A 290 -18.28 -9.87 28.43
CA ALA A 290 -17.41 -11.04 28.36
C ALA A 290 -18.18 -12.37 28.31
N GLU A 291 -19.31 -12.50 29.00
CA GLU A 291 -20.14 -13.70 28.94
C GLU A 291 -20.78 -13.89 27.56
N GLU A 292 -21.19 -12.80 26.92
CA GLU A 292 -21.71 -12.83 25.55
C GLU A 292 -20.61 -13.22 24.55
N ALA A 293 -19.41 -12.67 24.71
CA ALA A 293 -18.24 -13.06 23.92
C ALA A 293 -17.93 -14.55 24.06
N VAL A 294 -17.98 -15.10 25.28
CA VAL A 294 -17.76 -16.54 25.51
C VAL A 294 -18.79 -17.38 24.76
N ALA A 295 -20.07 -17.03 24.86
CA ALA A 295 -21.13 -17.78 24.19
C ALA A 295 -20.97 -17.76 22.66
N ASP A 296 -20.70 -16.58 22.08
CA ASP A 296 -20.50 -16.41 20.62
C ASP A 296 -19.27 -17.17 20.11
N LEU A 297 -18.16 -17.12 20.86
CA LEU A 297 -16.92 -17.80 20.49
C LEU A 297 -16.99 -19.33 20.65
N GLU A 298 -17.77 -19.83 21.61
CA GLU A 298 -18.05 -21.27 21.74
C GLU A 298 -18.90 -21.78 20.57
N GLU A 299 -19.90 -21.00 20.13
CA GLU A 299 -20.68 -21.32 18.93
C GLU A 299 -19.80 -21.31 17.67
N ALA A 300 -18.98 -20.27 17.49
CA ALA A 300 -18.06 -20.17 16.36
C ALA A 300 -17.05 -21.33 16.31
N LEU A 301 -16.55 -21.81 17.47
CA LEU A 301 -15.68 -23.00 17.52
C LEU A 301 -16.41 -24.29 17.14
N ALA A 302 -17.67 -24.44 17.53
CA ALA A 302 -18.49 -25.58 17.13
C ALA A 302 -18.75 -25.56 15.61
N GLU A 303 -19.01 -24.37 15.06
CA GLU A 303 -19.18 -24.17 13.62
C GLU A 303 -17.89 -24.46 12.85
N ALA A 304 -16.74 -23.96 13.33
CA ALA A 304 -15.42 -24.23 12.76
C ALA A 304 -15.11 -25.74 12.73
N ALA A 305 -15.42 -26.45 13.82
CA ALA A 305 -15.24 -27.91 13.89
C ALA A 305 -16.20 -28.67 12.96
N ALA A 306 -17.42 -28.17 12.74
CA ALA A 306 -18.38 -28.79 11.85
C ALA A 306 -18.03 -28.65 10.36
N HIS A 307 -17.19 -27.65 10.01
CA HIS A 307 -16.80 -27.34 8.64
C HIS A 307 -15.30 -27.59 8.37
N ASP A 308 -14.62 -28.33 9.25
CA ASP A 308 -13.19 -28.66 9.11
C ASP A 308 -12.30 -27.42 8.86
N ALA A 309 -12.61 -26.31 9.54
CA ALA A 309 -11.85 -25.07 9.40
C ALA A 309 -10.37 -25.27 9.72
N SER A 310 -9.50 -24.46 9.10
CA SER A 310 -8.06 -24.64 9.28
C SER A 310 -7.64 -24.55 10.76
N PRO A 311 -6.51 -25.20 11.12
CA PRO A 311 -5.94 -25.08 12.46
C PRO A 311 -5.70 -23.63 12.88
N TRP A 312 -5.29 -22.77 11.95
CA TRP A 312 -5.06 -21.35 12.22
C TRP A 312 -6.36 -20.65 12.66
N THR A 313 -7.46 -20.81 11.93
CA THR A 313 -8.77 -20.22 12.28
C THR A 313 -9.26 -20.71 13.63
N THR A 314 -9.11 -22.02 13.89
CA THR A 314 -9.50 -22.62 15.17
C THR A 314 -8.68 -22.06 16.33
N ASP A 315 -7.37 -21.90 16.16
CA ASP A 315 -6.50 -21.36 17.21
C ASP A 315 -6.73 -19.86 17.44
N HIS A 316 -7.04 -19.12 16.38
CA HIS A 316 -7.46 -17.73 16.47
C HIS A 316 -8.71 -17.59 17.35
N LEU A 317 -9.78 -18.36 17.07
CA LEU A 317 -10.99 -18.39 17.89
C LEU A 317 -10.72 -18.78 19.35
N ARG A 318 -9.89 -19.80 19.59
CA ARG A 318 -9.50 -20.23 20.95
C ARG A 318 -8.81 -19.12 21.73
N SER A 319 -7.90 -18.40 21.08
CA SER A 319 -7.17 -17.29 21.71
C SER A 319 -8.14 -16.19 22.18
N ARG A 320 -9.13 -15.84 21.35
CA ARG A 320 -10.19 -14.88 21.69
C ARG A 320 -11.10 -15.41 22.79
N LEU A 321 -11.43 -16.70 22.79
CA LEU A 321 -12.25 -17.33 23.83
C LEU A 321 -11.54 -17.30 25.18
N ASP A 322 -10.24 -17.58 25.20
CA ASP A 322 -9.45 -17.49 26.42
C ASP A 322 -9.39 -16.05 26.96
N LEU A 323 -9.31 -15.03 26.09
CA LEU A 323 -9.42 -13.62 26.48
C LEU A 323 -10.79 -13.32 27.10
N ALA A 324 -11.88 -13.74 26.45
CA ALA A 324 -13.24 -13.54 26.94
C ALA A 324 -13.45 -14.21 28.31
N ARG A 325 -13.01 -15.46 28.48
CA ARG A 325 -13.08 -16.19 29.76
C ARG A 325 -12.29 -15.49 30.87
N ARG A 326 -11.09 -14.99 30.58
CA ARG A 326 -10.31 -14.20 31.56
C ARG A 326 -11.05 -12.95 31.99
N ARG A 327 -11.65 -12.21 31.06
CA ARG A 327 -12.42 -11.00 31.37
C ARG A 327 -13.74 -11.28 32.10
N ALA A 328 -14.34 -12.45 31.89
CA ALA A 328 -15.51 -12.93 32.64
C ALA A 328 -15.16 -13.52 34.02
N GLY A 329 -13.88 -13.59 34.41
CA GLY A 329 -13.46 -14.24 35.66
C GLY A 329 -13.62 -15.76 35.67
N ILE A 330 -13.78 -16.38 34.50
CA ILE A 330 -13.89 -17.83 34.32
C ILE A 330 -12.48 -18.41 34.25
N SER A 331 -11.90 -18.74 35.41
CA SER A 331 -10.62 -19.46 35.45
C SER A 331 -10.77 -20.84 34.82
N ARG A 332 -9.79 -21.26 34.00
CA ARG A 332 -9.66 -22.66 33.55
C ARG A 332 -9.69 -23.53 34.80
N ARG A 333 -10.76 -24.30 35.03
CA ARG A 333 -10.73 -25.35 36.06
C ARG A 333 -9.57 -26.25 35.71
N GLY A 334 -8.56 -26.28 36.57
CA GLY A 334 -7.37 -27.08 36.38
C GLY A 334 -7.76 -28.52 36.11
N SER A 335 -7.23 -29.06 35.01
CA SER A 335 -7.15 -30.51 34.81
C SER A 335 -6.14 -31.04 35.83
N GLY A 336 -6.65 -31.42 37.00
CA GLY A 336 -5.96 -32.31 37.94
C GLY A 336 -6.22 -33.77 37.58
#